data_AF-A0A8T1WF03-F1
#
_entry.id   AF-A0A8T1WF03-F1
#
_cell.length_a   1.000
_cell.length_b   1.000
_cell.length_c   1.000
_cell.angle_alpha   90.00
_cell.angle_beta   90.00
_cell.angle_gamma   90.00
#
_symmetry.space_group_name_H-M   'P 1'
#
loop_
_entity.id
_entity.type
_entity.pdbx_description
1 polymer ?
#
loop_
_entity_poly.entity_id
_entity_poly.type
_entity_poly.pdbx_seq_one_letter_code
_entity_poly.pdbx_strand_id
1 'polypeptide(L)'
;MNSSDLPPVAVGKLDMIDAEPKASRTRLPSLPLLEDDSDSFIYEDDGESNDGDGSSDLCRYIQRLEKERQELENEVHLMQDHEANHRVKLQATERRVEVLEAALRDALNASEAFRQEKDVVLALQASERERMASLVALLEEAQNRYEDAERARQSAIFKLSSLQASRADATSQSLLPPVPKNIPTPRSFNSDAWIVDGSLDFGEHIEKYKRDIELLRQKLELTEEQAAERQKMAVSLALHEAQLDYSNVVEHMKLECERRLNEWRHAETVRAKEKESAVDEDRYSIRLEMKHALQRSQIDQRVAFLQAQADFTAGTPSPRGPAESDFSIGTLDEVLVRMQLEQVRTRRFEALKTALLIRHAKLNQAAKELFCRWKIQASNTRILRLNAVLHMHRIALHLKSRQKLSCFNKWRDQVRQLQAHTFQAQALSCWNRMIAVERISRVIDQTTVRSAYLFCSCDNPINITRKLSTVLGEANSIVFSSVAPAIFRAIR
;
A
#
# COMPACT_ATOMS: atom_id res chain seq x y z
N MET A 1 5.80 -55.04 13.34
CA MET A 1 7.14 -55.66 13.27
C MET A 1 8.11 -54.64 13.84
N ASN A 2 8.64 -54.94 15.02
CA ASN A 2 9.72 -54.20 15.65
C ASN A 2 11.04 -54.54 14.94
N SER A 3 11.88 -53.54 14.68
CA SER A 3 13.31 -53.63 15.00
C SER A 3 13.89 -52.22 14.99
N SER A 4 14.32 -51.80 16.18
CA SER A 4 15.32 -50.77 16.40
C SER A 4 16.65 -51.20 15.76
N ASP A 5 17.47 -50.23 15.38
CA ASP A 5 18.89 -50.11 15.78
C ASP A 5 19.59 -49.04 14.92
N LEU A 6 19.86 -47.87 15.52
CA LEU A 6 20.88 -46.94 15.04
C LEU A 6 21.71 -46.43 16.24
N PRO A 7 23.06 -46.43 16.13
CA PRO A 7 23.98 -46.08 17.22
C PRO A 7 24.32 -44.57 17.25
N PRO A 8 25.08 -44.08 18.26
CA PRO A 8 25.01 -42.70 18.73
C PRO A 8 25.90 -41.74 17.94
N VAL A 9 25.44 -40.49 17.87
CA VAL A 9 26.12 -39.35 17.25
C VAL A 9 27.30 -38.92 18.13
N ALA A 10 28.51 -39.00 17.58
CA ALA A 10 29.72 -38.45 18.17
C ALA A 10 29.95 -37.00 17.72
N VAL A 11 30.18 -36.18 18.75
CA VAL A 11 30.50 -34.75 18.82
C VAL A 11 31.58 -34.30 17.83
N GLY A 12 31.24 -33.27 17.03
CA GLY A 12 32.19 -32.43 16.29
C GLY A 12 31.83 -30.96 16.49
N LYS A 13 32.65 -30.27 17.29
CA LYS A 13 32.58 -28.83 17.62
C LYS A 13 32.55 -27.95 16.37
N LEU A 14 31.55 -27.07 16.29
CA LEU A 14 31.66 -25.80 15.57
C LEU A 14 30.80 -24.77 16.30
N ASP A 15 31.46 -23.94 17.12
CA ASP A 15 30.86 -22.80 17.82
C ASP A 15 30.45 -21.74 16.78
N MET A 16 29.15 -21.64 16.52
CA MET A 16 28.54 -20.41 16.03
C MET A 16 27.75 -19.79 17.19
N ILE A 17 28.34 -18.76 17.81
CA ILE A 17 27.62 -17.87 18.71
C ILE A 17 26.74 -16.97 17.84
N ASP A 18 25.49 -17.38 17.71
CA ASP A 18 24.37 -16.56 17.30
C ASP A 18 23.87 -15.82 18.56
N ALA A 19 24.07 -14.50 18.60
CA ALA A 19 23.57 -13.65 19.67
C ALA A 19 22.63 -12.60 19.07
N GLU A 20 21.37 -12.99 18.89
CA GLU A 20 20.25 -12.05 18.89
C GLU A 20 20.22 -11.28 20.23
N PRO A 21 20.21 -9.95 20.23
CA PRO A 21 19.91 -9.21 21.45
C PRO A 21 18.40 -9.26 21.68
N LYS A 22 17.98 -10.06 22.68
CA LYS A 22 16.66 -9.97 23.31
C LYS A 22 16.40 -8.51 23.70
N ALA A 23 15.32 -7.96 23.14
CA ALA A 23 14.78 -6.66 23.52
C ALA A 23 14.46 -6.64 25.02
N SER A 24 15.34 -6.00 25.80
CA SER A 24 15.08 -5.66 27.19
C SER A 24 14.15 -4.45 27.24
N ARG A 25 12.92 -4.76 27.66
CA ARG A 25 11.89 -3.86 28.18
C ARG A 25 12.51 -2.69 28.94
N THR A 26 12.37 -1.49 28.38
CA THR A 26 12.66 -0.20 28.99
C THR A 26 11.94 -0.09 30.34
N ARG A 27 12.68 -0.15 31.44
CA ARG A 27 12.21 0.34 32.75
C ARG A 27 12.56 1.81 32.86
N LEU A 28 11.54 2.61 33.19
CA LEU A 28 11.62 4.02 33.55
C LEU A 28 12.58 4.21 34.76
N PRO A 29 13.24 5.36 34.89
CA PRO A 29 14.02 5.69 36.07
C PRO A 29 13.08 5.93 37.26
N SER A 30 13.19 5.09 38.28
CA SER A 30 12.57 5.31 39.59
C SER A 30 13.37 6.36 40.36
N LEU A 31 12.63 7.30 40.96
CA LEU A 31 13.08 8.33 41.89
C LEU A 31 14.00 7.78 42.99
N PRO A 32 14.95 8.57 43.53
CA PRO A 32 15.69 8.18 44.73
C PRO A 32 14.73 8.18 45.91
N LEU A 33 14.56 7.00 46.49
CA LEU A 33 13.95 6.79 47.80
C LEU A 33 14.97 7.27 48.84
N LEU A 34 14.57 8.21 49.69
CA LEU A 34 15.27 8.51 50.94
C LEU A 34 15.35 7.19 51.74
N GLU A 35 16.55 6.65 51.91
CA GLU A 35 16.82 5.68 52.97
C GLU A 35 17.17 6.46 54.23
N ASP A 36 16.37 6.18 55.25
CA ASP A 36 16.32 6.78 56.57
C ASP A 36 17.44 6.13 57.39
N ASP A 37 18.66 6.69 57.34
CA ASP A 37 19.78 6.31 58.21
C ASP A 37 19.45 6.73 59.65
N SER A 38 18.63 5.90 60.28
CA SER A 38 18.42 5.84 61.72
C SER A 38 19.65 5.17 62.35
N ASP A 39 20.78 5.86 62.35
CA ASP A 39 21.94 5.44 63.12
C ASP A 39 21.62 5.57 64.60
N SER A 40 21.36 4.40 65.16
CA SER A 40 21.21 4.10 66.57
C SER A 40 22.45 4.57 67.33
N PHE A 41 22.34 5.75 67.94
CA PHE A 41 23.20 6.19 69.04
C PHE A 41 23.11 5.18 70.19
N ILE A 42 24.00 4.20 70.19
CA ILE A 42 24.34 3.41 71.37
C ILE A 42 25.52 4.11 72.03
N TYR A 43 25.26 4.83 73.12
CA TYR A 43 26.28 5.17 74.11
C TYR A 43 26.59 3.88 74.88
N GLU A 44 27.73 3.25 74.57
CA GLU A 44 28.43 2.48 75.59
C GLU A 44 29.53 3.39 76.17
N ASP A 45 29.24 3.79 77.40
CA ASP A 45 30.10 4.48 78.33
C ASP A 45 31.01 3.44 78.98
N ASP A 46 32.22 3.31 78.43
CA ASP A 46 33.33 2.63 79.07
C ASP A 46 34.44 3.67 79.27
N GLY A 47 34.20 4.58 80.20
CA GLY A 47 35.25 5.39 80.76
C GLY A 47 36.29 4.49 81.45
N GLU A 48 37.43 4.26 80.80
CA GLU A 48 38.67 3.93 81.51
C GLU A 48 39.91 4.23 80.66
N SER A 49 40.61 5.29 81.08
CA SER A 49 42.06 5.49 81.03
C SER A 49 42.80 5.33 79.69
N ASN A 50 43.66 6.32 79.42
CA ASN A 50 45.12 6.15 79.34
C ASN A 50 45.67 7.06 78.23
N ASP A 51 46.76 7.76 78.55
CA ASP A 51 47.43 8.75 77.72
C ASP A 51 47.91 8.19 76.37
N GLY A 52 46.98 8.10 75.41
CA GLY A 52 47.20 7.53 74.08
C GLY A 52 47.42 8.61 73.03
N ASP A 53 48.62 9.17 73.02
CA ASP A 53 49.28 9.82 71.88
C ASP A 53 48.37 10.34 70.74
N GLY A 54 47.87 11.58 70.87
CA GLY A 54 47.08 12.25 69.82
C GLY A 54 47.80 12.35 68.46
N SER A 55 49.12 12.12 68.43
CA SER A 55 49.89 11.93 67.19
C SER A 55 49.46 10.68 66.42
N SER A 56 49.16 9.58 67.13
CA SER A 56 48.75 8.31 66.54
C SER A 56 47.37 8.38 65.88
N ASP A 57 46.41 9.08 66.50
CA ASP A 57 45.08 9.30 65.94
C ASP A 57 45.10 10.28 64.76
N LEU A 58 45.97 11.29 64.80
CA LEU A 58 46.23 12.16 63.65
C LEU A 58 46.83 11.38 62.48
N CYS A 59 47.77 10.47 62.73
CA CYS A 59 48.36 9.62 61.69
C CYS A 59 47.31 8.69 61.06
N ARG A 60 46.42 8.07 61.86
CA ARG A 60 45.31 7.26 61.36
C ARG A 60 44.30 8.08 60.55
N TYR A 61 44.04 9.31 60.95
CA TYR A 61 43.18 10.22 60.20
C TYR A 61 43.80 10.62 58.86
N ILE A 62 45.10 10.96 58.83
CA ILE A 62 45.83 11.26 57.59
C ILE A 62 45.82 10.05 56.65
N GLN A 63 46.07 8.84 57.15
CA GLN A 63 46.00 7.62 56.34
C GLN A 63 44.60 7.37 55.76
N ARG A 64 43.53 7.64 56.52
CA ARG A 64 42.15 7.57 56.02
C ARG A 64 41.91 8.58 54.89
N LEU A 65 42.32 9.83 55.09
CA LEU A 65 42.20 10.87 54.06
C LEU A 65 43.02 10.56 52.81
N GLU A 66 44.23 9.99 52.95
CA GLU A 66 45.04 9.57 51.81
C GLU A 66 44.37 8.43 51.04
N LYS A 67 43.75 7.48 51.74
CA LYS A 67 42.99 6.40 51.14
C LYS A 67 41.76 6.93 50.39
N GLU A 68 40.97 7.80 51.03
CA GLU A 68 39.81 8.45 50.40
C GLU A 68 40.22 9.31 49.20
N ARG A 69 41.33 10.04 49.28
CA ARG A 69 41.89 10.79 48.15
C ARG A 69 42.23 9.87 46.99
N GLN A 70 42.89 8.74 47.26
CA GLN A 70 43.25 7.76 46.23
C GLN A 70 42.00 7.12 45.61
N GLU A 71 40.97 6.84 46.41
CA GLU A 71 39.69 6.31 45.92
C GLU A 71 38.98 7.32 45.00
N LEU A 72 38.93 8.60 45.38
CA LEU A 72 38.38 9.67 44.55
C LEU A 72 39.19 9.90 43.27
N GLU A 73 40.53 9.85 43.33
CA GLU A 73 41.38 9.93 42.15
C GLU A 73 41.11 8.77 41.17
N ASN A 74 40.92 7.56 41.69
CA ASN A 74 40.56 6.39 40.89
C ASN A 74 39.16 6.54 40.25
N GLU A 75 38.19 7.09 40.99
CA GLU A 75 36.84 7.34 40.46
C GLU A 75 36.85 8.41 39.37
N VAL A 76 37.62 9.49 39.54
CA VAL A 76 37.81 10.52 38.51
C VAL A 76 38.44 9.92 37.25
N HIS A 77 39.47 9.09 37.38
CA HIS A 77 40.07 8.40 36.23
C HIS A 77 39.07 7.48 35.53
N LEU A 78 38.31 6.69 36.29
CA LEU A 78 37.26 5.83 35.74
C LEU A 78 36.22 6.65 34.97
N MET A 79 35.78 7.78 35.50
CA MET A 79 34.83 8.68 34.84
C MET A 79 35.40 9.28 33.55
N GLN A 80 36.68 9.67 33.54
CA GLN A 80 37.36 10.16 32.34
C GLN A 80 37.44 9.07 31.25
N ASP A 81 37.73 7.82 31.61
CA ASP A 81 37.75 6.70 30.68
C ASP A 81 36.35 6.40 30.11
N HIS A 82 35.32 6.48 30.95
CA HIS A 82 33.93 6.37 30.50
C HIS A 82 33.59 7.49 29.51
N GLU A 83 33.96 8.74 29.81
CA GLU A 83 33.71 9.87 28.92
C GLU A 83 34.45 9.73 27.58
N ALA A 84 35.72 9.32 27.60
CA ALA A 84 36.49 9.05 26.39
C ALA A 84 35.85 7.95 25.53
N ASN A 85 35.41 6.85 26.17
CA ASN A 85 34.71 5.77 25.48
C ASN A 85 33.37 6.23 24.88
N HIS A 86 32.61 7.05 25.62
CA HIS A 86 31.37 7.64 25.11
C HIS A 86 31.62 8.57 23.91
N ARG A 87 32.67 9.40 23.94
CA ARG A 87 33.05 10.26 22.81
C ARG A 87 33.41 9.45 21.57
N VAL A 88 34.18 8.36 21.71
CA VAL A 88 34.51 7.47 20.58
C VAL A 88 33.26 6.81 20.01
N LYS A 89 32.34 6.35 20.86
CA LYS A 89 31.05 5.79 20.41
C LYS A 89 30.22 6.82 19.65
N LEU A 90 30.13 8.05 20.16
CA LEU A 90 29.41 9.14 19.49
C LEU A 90 30.00 9.43 18.11
N GLN A 91 31.33 9.60 18.00
CA GLN A 91 32.00 9.82 16.72
C GLN A 91 31.79 8.66 15.73
N ALA A 92 31.79 7.41 16.21
CA ALA A 92 31.50 6.25 15.36
C ALA A 92 30.06 6.26 14.86
N THR A 93 29.10 6.66 15.70
CA THR A 93 27.70 6.81 15.28
C THR A 93 27.49 7.97 14.33
N GLU A 94 28.17 9.11 14.51
CA GLU A 94 28.11 10.26 13.61
C GLU A 94 28.62 9.90 12.21
N ARG A 95 29.80 9.26 12.12
CA ARG A 95 30.33 8.77 10.83
C ARG A 95 29.37 7.78 10.15
N ARG A 96 28.70 6.92 10.92
CA ARG A 96 27.71 5.99 10.38
C ARG A 96 26.49 6.74 9.84
N VAL A 97 26.03 7.78 10.52
CA VAL A 97 24.93 8.64 10.05
C VAL A 97 25.34 9.33 8.74
N GLU A 98 26.53 9.93 8.67
CA GLU A 98 27.03 10.59 7.45
C GLU A 98 27.06 9.65 6.25
N VAL A 99 27.56 8.43 6.43
CA VAL A 99 27.58 7.40 5.36
C VAL A 99 26.16 7.02 4.93
N LEU A 100 25.24 6.85 5.88
CA LEU A 100 23.84 6.53 5.57
C LEU A 100 23.14 7.69 4.86
N GLU A 101 23.42 8.94 5.22
CA GLU A 101 22.89 10.12 4.55
C GLU A 101 23.44 10.29 3.13
N ALA A 102 24.72 9.98 2.91
CA ALA A 102 25.30 9.95 1.58
C ALA A 102 24.65 8.87 0.71
N ALA A 103 24.52 7.65 1.24
CA ALA A 103 23.85 6.54 0.54
C ALA A 103 22.38 6.85 0.22
N LEU A 104 21.67 7.53 1.14
CA LEU A 104 20.30 7.98 0.91
C LEU A 104 20.23 9.01 -0.23
N ARG A 105 21.13 9.99 -0.24
CA ARG A 105 21.22 10.99 -1.32
C ARG A 105 21.50 10.32 -2.67
N ASP A 106 22.43 9.39 -2.73
CA ASP A 106 22.73 8.64 -3.96
C ASP A 106 21.53 7.82 -4.44
N ALA A 107 20.81 7.17 -3.53
CA ALA A 107 19.60 6.42 -3.85
C ALA A 107 18.47 7.32 -4.37
N LEU A 108 18.30 8.52 -3.81
CA LEU A 108 17.33 9.51 -4.29
C LEU A 108 17.70 10.01 -5.69
N ASN A 109 18.98 10.32 -5.93
CA ASN A 109 19.46 10.76 -7.24
C ASN A 109 19.27 9.67 -8.31
N ALA A 110 19.58 8.41 -7.99
CA ALA A 110 19.36 7.28 -8.91
C ALA A 110 17.86 7.07 -9.21
N SER A 111 16.99 7.24 -8.20
CA SER A 111 15.53 7.17 -8.37
C SER A 111 14.99 8.30 -9.25
N GLU A 112 15.53 9.51 -9.12
CA GLU A 112 15.19 10.66 -9.96
C GLU A 112 15.61 10.41 -11.42
N ALA A 113 16.84 9.95 -11.65
CA ALA A 113 17.34 9.62 -12.98
C ALA A 113 16.48 8.55 -13.67
N PHE A 114 16.10 7.49 -12.95
CA PHE A 114 15.22 6.45 -13.48
C PHE A 114 13.81 6.97 -13.81
N ARG A 115 13.30 7.93 -13.03
CA ARG A 115 12.01 8.57 -13.31
C ARG A 115 12.08 9.39 -14.60
N GLN A 116 13.14 10.19 -14.76
CA GLN A 116 13.36 11.00 -15.95
C GLN A 116 13.49 10.12 -17.21
N GLU A 117 14.23 9.02 -17.15
CA GLU A 117 14.34 8.07 -18.25
C GLU A 117 12.97 7.48 -18.62
N LYS A 118 12.18 7.09 -17.63
CA LYS A 118 10.82 6.57 -17.85
C LYS A 118 9.90 7.61 -18.49
N ASP A 119 9.97 8.87 -18.05
CA ASP A 119 9.15 9.96 -18.60
C ASP A 119 9.51 10.24 -20.07
N VAL A 120 10.80 10.16 -20.44
CA VAL A 120 11.25 10.25 -21.83
C VAL A 120 10.71 9.10 -22.68
N VAL A 121 10.73 7.87 -22.16
CA VAL A 121 10.17 6.70 -22.87
C VAL A 121 8.67 6.85 -23.07
N LEU A 122 7.93 7.33 -22.07
CA LEU A 122 6.49 7.58 -22.18
C LEU A 122 6.18 8.68 -23.20
N ALA A 123 6.96 9.76 -23.23
CA ALA A 123 6.83 10.83 -24.22
C ALA A 123 7.09 10.30 -25.65
N LEU A 124 8.12 9.47 -25.83
CA LEU A 124 8.42 8.85 -27.11
C LEU A 124 7.27 7.93 -27.56
N GLN A 125 6.75 7.10 -26.67
CA GLN A 125 5.61 6.24 -26.98
C GLN A 125 4.34 7.03 -27.32
N ALA A 126 4.10 8.17 -26.66
CA ALA A 126 2.99 9.06 -27.02
C ALA A 126 3.15 9.64 -28.43
N SER A 127 4.37 10.08 -28.78
CA SER A 127 4.67 10.58 -30.13
C SER A 127 4.50 9.50 -31.21
N GLU A 128 4.87 8.25 -30.92
CA GLU A 128 4.66 7.14 -31.85
C GLU A 128 3.17 6.81 -32.03
N ARG A 129 2.36 6.89 -30.96
CA ARG A 129 0.90 6.73 -31.06
C ARG A 129 0.26 7.82 -31.90
N GLU A 130 0.70 9.07 -31.74
CA GLU A 130 0.22 10.18 -32.56
C GLU A 130 0.57 9.98 -34.04
N ARG A 131 1.81 9.55 -34.33
CA ARG A 131 2.23 9.21 -35.69
C ARG A 131 1.39 8.07 -36.30
N MET A 132 1.10 7.03 -35.51
CA MET A 132 0.22 5.94 -35.96
C MET A 132 -1.21 6.43 -36.21
N ALA A 133 -1.77 7.28 -35.35
CA ALA A 133 -3.09 7.86 -35.55
C ALA A 133 -3.15 8.69 -36.84
N SER A 134 -2.11 9.49 -37.13
CA SER A 134 -2.00 10.22 -38.39
C SER A 134 -1.95 9.30 -39.62
N LEU A 135 -1.19 8.20 -39.54
CA LEU A 135 -1.16 7.21 -40.61
C LEU A 135 -2.51 6.52 -40.83
N VAL A 136 -3.23 6.20 -39.75
CA VAL A 136 -4.58 5.62 -39.84
C VAL A 136 -5.55 6.60 -40.51
N ALA A 137 -5.54 7.89 -40.13
CA ALA A 137 -6.38 8.89 -40.76
C ALA A 137 -6.10 9.04 -42.27
N LEU A 138 -4.83 8.98 -42.68
CA LEU A 138 -4.46 9.01 -44.11
C LEU A 138 -4.96 7.77 -44.87
N LEU A 139 -4.92 6.59 -44.23
CA LEU A 139 -5.45 5.35 -44.82
C LEU A 139 -6.98 5.39 -44.94
N GLU A 140 -7.68 5.91 -43.93
CA GLU A 140 -9.13 6.10 -43.97
C GLU A 140 -9.53 7.10 -45.07
N GLU A 141 -8.80 8.21 -45.22
CA GLU A 141 -9.04 9.16 -46.31
C GLU A 141 -8.80 8.52 -47.68
N ALA A 142 -7.72 7.75 -47.85
CA ALA A 142 -7.44 7.05 -49.09
C ALA A 142 -8.52 6.01 -49.42
N GLN A 143 -9.03 5.29 -48.40
CA GLN A 143 -10.13 4.34 -48.56
C GLN A 143 -11.43 5.04 -48.98
N ASN A 144 -11.78 6.16 -48.33
CA ASN A 144 -12.97 6.94 -48.69
C ASN A 144 -12.91 7.41 -50.14
N ARG A 145 -11.75 7.92 -50.59
CA ARG A 145 -11.53 8.31 -51.99
C ARG A 145 -11.68 7.13 -52.96
N TYR A 146 -11.22 5.95 -52.58
CA TYR A 146 -11.40 4.74 -53.38
C TYR A 146 -12.87 4.33 -53.48
N GLU A 147 -13.61 4.36 -52.37
CA GLU A 147 -15.04 4.07 -52.35
C GLU A 147 -15.87 5.08 -53.16
N ASP A 148 -15.50 6.36 -53.11
CA ASP A 148 -16.09 7.41 -53.94
C ASP A 148 -15.84 7.15 -55.43
N ALA A 149 -14.61 6.79 -55.81
CA ALA A 149 -14.25 6.45 -57.18
C ALA A 149 -15.01 5.21 -57.67
N GLU A 150 -15.19 4.20 -56.81
CA GLU A 150 -15.94 2.99 -57.12
C GLU A 150 -17.44 3.27 -57.28
N ARG A 151 -18.03 4.12 -56.43
CA ARG A 151 -19.42 4.60 -56.59
C ARG A 151 -19.59 5.39 -57.89
N ALA A 152 -18.64 6.25 -58.25
CA ALA A 152 -18.64 6.98 -59.51
C ALA A 152 -18.56 6.02 -60.71
N ARG A 153 -17.71 4.99 -60.64
CA ARG A 153 -17.59 3.93 -61.66
C ARG A 153 -18.89 3.16 -61.82
N GLN A 154 -19.52 2.72 -60.74
CA GLN A 154 -20.81 2.03 -60.76
C GLN A 154 -21.93 2.90 -61.35
N SER A 155 -21.96 4.19 -60.99
CA SER A 155 -22.90 5.16 -61.59
C SER A 155 -22.69 5.32 -63.10
N ALA A 156 -21.43 5.41 -63.55
CA ALA A 156 -21.09 5.48 -64.97
C ALA A 156 -21.52 4.22 -65.73
N ILE A 157 -21.27 3.03 -65.16
CA ILE A 157 -21.72 1.75 -65.72
C ILE A 157 -23.24 1.72 -65.82
N PHE A 158 -23.96 2.10 -64.77
CA PHE A 158 -25.42 2.14 -64.79
C PHE A 158 -25.96 3.09 -65.87
N LYS A 159 -25.37 4.29 -66.01
CA LYS A 159 -25.73 5.25 -67.06
C LYS A 159 -25.43 4.71 -68.47
N LEU A 160 -24.31 4.01 -68.66
CA LEU A 160 -24.00 3.37 -69.94
C LEU A 160 -24.99 2.25 -70.25
N SER A 161 -25.33 1.40 -69.27
CA SER A 161 -26.33 0.35 -69.43
C SER A 161 -27.72 0.92 -69.70
N SER A 162 -28.12 2.03 -69.05
CA SER A 162 -29.40 2.68 -69.33
C SER A 162 -29.43 3.38 -70.69
N LEU A 163 -28.31 3.95 -71.14
CA LEU A 163 -28.16 4.47 -72.51
C LEU A 163 -28.22 3.36 -73.55
N GLN A 164 -27.64 2.19 -73.26
CA GLN A 164 -27.74 1.01 -74.14
C GLN A 164 -29.18 0.47 -74.18
N ALA A 165 -29.87 0.37 -73.04
CA ALA A 165 -31.25 -0.05 -72.95
C ALA A 165 -32.18 0.95 -73.66
N SER A 166 -32.04 2.26 -73.40
CA SER A 166 -32.83 3.29 -74.09
C SER A 166 -32.52 3.39 -75.58
N ARG A 167 -31.29 3.11 -76.02
CA ARG A 167 -30.97 2.96 -77.45
C ARG A 167 -31.69 1.74 -78.05
N ALA A 168 -31.72 0.61 -77.35
CA ALA A 168 -32.51 -0.54 -77.77
C ALA A 168 -34.00 -0.20 -77.84
N ASP A 169 -34.55 0.45 -76.80
CA ASP A 169 -35.96 0.85 -76.73
C ASP A 169 -36.35 1.94 -77.73
N ALA A 170 -35.48 2.92 -78.01
CA ALA A 170 -35.71 3.93 -79.05
C ALA A 170 -35.63 3.32 -80.46
N THR A 171 -34.79 2.29 -80.65
CA THR A 171 -34.82 1.47 -81.86
C THR A 171 -36.15 0.70 -81.97
N SER A 172 -36.73 0.29 -80.84
CA SER A 172 -38.06 -0.35 -80.75
C SER A 172 -39.23 0.64 -80.92
N GLN A 173 -39.12 1.87 -80.41
CA GLN A 173 -40.18 2.89 -80.38
C GLN A 173 -40.16 3.84 -81.58
N SER A 174 -39.09 3.89 -82.38
CA SER A 174 -39.07 4.55 -83.70
C SER A 174 -40.10 3.96 -84.68
N LEU A 175 -40.81 2.90 -84.30
CA LEU A 175 -41.92 2.32 -85.03
C LEU A 175 -43.31 2.89 -84.64
N LEU A 176 -43.44 3.79 -83.64
CA LEU A 176 -44.76 4.36 -83.24
C LEU A 176 -44.67 5.83 -82.72
N PRO A 177 -45.62 6.74 -83.06
CA PRO A 177 -45.53 8.17 -82.76
C PRO A 177 -46.18 8.60 -81.42
N PRO A 178 -45.70 9.67 -80.72
CA PRO A 178 -46.08 9.95 -79.32
C PRO A 178 -47.10 11.10 -79.12
N VAL A 179 -47.78 11.10 -77.95
CA VAL A 179 -48.70 12.14 -77.43
C VAL A 179 -48.28 12.55 -75.99
N PRO A 180 -48.30 13.83 -75.58
CA PRO A 180 -47.83 14.28 -74.26
C PRO A 180 -48.96 14.60 -73.26
N LYS A 181 -48.70 14.44 -71.95
CA LYS A 181 -49.51 14.97 -70.83
C LYS A 181 -48.64 15.51 -69.68
N ASN A 182 -49.07 16.67 -69.16
CA ASN A 182 -48.53 17.48 -68.06
C ASN A 182 -48.93 16.97 -66.65
N ILE A 183 -48.12 17.29 -65.63
CA ILE A 183 -48.44 17.14 -64.19
C ILE A 183 -47.92 18.39 -63.42
N PRO A 184 -48.68 18.95 -62.44
CA PRO A 184 -48.15 19.91 -61.46
C PRO A 184 -48.06 19.39 -60.01
N THR A 185 -47.15 20.01 -59.26
CA THR A 185 -46.68 19.87 -57.85
C THR A 185 -47.67 20.28 -56.73
N PRO A 186 -47.51 19.79 -55.47
CA PRO A 186 -48.28 20.25 -54.30
C PRO A 186 -47.54 21.25 -53.38
N ARG A 187 -48.32 22.01 -52.61
CA ARG A 187 -47.95 23.11 -51.69
C ARG A 187 -47.70 22.66 -50.24
N SER A 188 -46.88 23.46 -49.57
CA SER A 188 -46.49 23.50 -48.15
C SER A 188 -47.63 23.94 -47.20
N PHE A 189 -47.66 23.38 -45.99
CA PHE A 189 -48.53 23.80 -44.88
C PHE A 189 -47.73 24.53 -43.80
N ASN A 190 -48.16 25.77 -43.50
CA ASN A 190 -47.79 26.56 -42.33
C ASN A 190 -48.57 26.09 -41.10
N SER A 191 -47.91 26.07 -39.94
CA SER A 191 -48.52 25.91 -38.62
C SER A 191 -47.84 26.87 -37.65
N ASP A 192 -48.46 28.02 -37.40
CA ASP A 192 -48.19 28.83 -36.21
C ASP A 192 -49.40 29.74 -35.93
N ALA A 193 -50.25 29.30 -35.00
CA ALA A 193 -51.38 30.07 -34.50
C ALA A 193 -51.81 29.55 -33.12
N TRP A 194 -51.11 29.94 -32.06
CA TRP A 194 -51.62 29.83 -30.69
C TRP A 194 -51.15 30.98 -29.80
N ILE A 195 -51.78 32.15 -29.93
CA ILE A 195 -51.94 33.10 -28.82
C ILE A 195 -53.28 33.83 -29.00
N VAL A 196 -54.34 33.34 -28.35
CA VAL A 196 -55.45 34.11 -27.75
C VAL A 196 -56.19 33.14 -26.80
N ASP A 197 -56.18 33.39 -25.49
CA ASP A 197 -57.41 33.72 -24.75
C ASP A 197 -57.08 34.17 -23.32
N GLY A 198 -57.77 35.23 -22.88
CA GLY A 198 -57.61 35.86 -21.59
C GLY A 198 -58.67 35.43 -20.58
N SER A 199 -58.36 35.61 -19.30
CA SER A 199 -59.23 35.40 -18.13
C SER A 199 -59.33 33.97 -17.58
N LEU A 200 -58.19 33.35 -17.27
CA LEU A 200 -58.12 32.43 -16.12
C LEU A 200 -57.87 33.27 -14.86
N ASP A 201 -58.67 33.01 -13.83
CA ASP A 201 -58.62 33.72 -12.55
C ASP A 201 -57.20 33.63 -11.96
N PHE A 202 -56.70 34.70 -11.34
CA PHE A 202 -55.31 34.77 -10.87
C PHE A 202 -54.97 33.60 -9.91
N GLY A 203 -55.99 33.08 -9.21
CA GLY A 203 -55.91 31.87 -8.38
C GLY A 203 -55.70 30.57 -9.16
N GLU A 204 -56.30 30.40 -10.33
CA GLU A 204 -56.14 29.20 -11.17
C GLU A 204 -54.73 29.13 -11.78
N HIS A 205 -54.14 30.27 -12.12
CA HIS A 205 -52.74 30.35 -12.53
C HIS A 205 -51.79 29.95 -11.40
N ILE A 206 -52.03 30.43 -10.18
CA ILE A 206 -51.21 30.06 -9.00
C ILE A 206 -51.31 28.56 -8.72
N GLU A 207 -52.50 27.98 -8.77
CA GLU A 207 -52.70 26.53 -8.56
C GLU A 207 -52.11 25.68 -9.69
N LYS A 208 -52.11 26.19 -10.93
CA LYS A 208 -51.39 25.55 -12.04
C LYS A 208 -49.88 25.57 -11.79
N TYR A 209 -49.30 26.70 -11.42
CA TYR A 209 -47.87 26.79 -11.13
C TYR A 209 -47.45 25.92 -9.94
N LYS A 210 -48.28 25.81 -8.89
CA LYS A 210 -48.03 24.87 -7.79
C LYS A 210 -47.98 23.42 -8.27
N ARG A 211 -48.94 23.00 -9.11
CA ARG A 211 -48.95 21.66 -9.71
C ARG A 211 -47.74 21.42 -10.61
N ASP A 212 -47.35 22.41 -11.41
CA ASP A 212 -46.18 22.31 -12.29
C ASP A 212 -44.86 22.23 -11.48
N ILE A 213 -44.74 22.98 -10.38
CA ILE A 213 -43.59 22.90 -9.46
C ILE A 213 -43.53 21.53 -8.77
N GLU A 214 -44.67 20.98 -8.35
CA GLU A 214 -44.73 19.67 -7.71
C GLU A 214 -44.39 18.55 -8.70
N LEU A 215 -44.89 18.63 -9.95
CA LEU A 215 -44.50 17.72 -11.03
C LEU A 215 -43.01 17.82 -11.35
N LEU A 216 -42.42 19.02 -11.31
CA LEU A 216 -40.98 19.22 -11.49
C LEU A 216 -40.18 18.56 -10.36
N ARG A 217 -40.63 18.69 -9.10
CA ARG A 217 -40.00 18.01 -7.95
C ARG A 217 -40.04 16.50 -8.09
N GLN A 218 -41.20 15.95 -8.41
CA GLN A 218 -41.38 14.50 -8.61
C GLN A 218 -40.52 13.98 -9.76
N LYS A 219 -40.41 14.73 -10.87
CA LYS A 219 -39.51 14.39 -11.97
C LYS A 219 -38.05 14.42 -11.54
N LEU A 220 -37.65 15.42 -10.76
CA LEU A 220 -36.28 15.56 -10.29
C LEU A 220 -35.90 14.41 -9.35
N GLU A 221 -36.78 14.05 -8.41
CA GLU A 221 -36.63 12.90 -7.51
C GLU A 221 -36.52 11.58 -8.30
N LEU A 222 -37.39 11.36 -9.29
CA LEU A 222 -37.30 10.20 -10.19
C LEU A 222 -35.98 10.14 -10.97
N THR A 223 -35.47 11.29 -11.43
CA THR A 223 -34.18 11.33 -12.13
C THR A 223 -32.99 11.06 -11.21
N GLU A 224 -33.06 11.52 -9.95
CA GLU A 224 -32.05 11.23 -8.93
C GLU A 224 -32.06 9.74 -8.57
N GLU A 225 -33.23 9.13 -8.38
CA GLU A 225 -33.36 7.68 -8.15
C GLU A 225 -32.84 6.85 -9.32
N GLN A 226 -33.18 7.24 -10.56
CA GLN A 226 -32.63 6.57 -11.75
C GLN A 226 -31.11 6.71 -11.86
N ALA A 227 -30.56 7.88 -11.50
CA ALA A 227 -29.11 8.08 -11.49
C ALA A 227 -28.45 7.21 -10.41
N ALA A 228 -29.06 7.11 -9.22
CA ALA A 228 -28.59 6.27 -8.13
C ALA A 228 -28.61 4.78 -8.49
N GLU A 229 -29.69 4.29 -9.13
CA GLU A 229 -29.76 2.90 -9.60
C GLU A 229 -28.76 2.61 -10.74
N ARG A 230 -28.58 3.53 -11.69
CA ARG A 230 -27.52 3.39 -12.72
C ARG A 230 -26.13 3.33 -12.09
N GLN A 231 -25.86 4.16 -11.08
CA GLN A 231 -24.59 4.15 -10.37
C GLN A 231 -24.40 2.84 -9.59
N LYS A 232 -25.44 2.35 -8.92
CA LYS A 232 -25.41 1.07 -8.20
C LYS A 232 -25.16 -0.11 -9.14
N MET A 233 -25.82 -0.16 -10.29
CA MET A 233 -25.56 -1.14 -11.35
C MET A 233 -24.13 -1.06 -11.89
N ALA A 234 -23.63 0.15 -12.14
CA ALA A 234 -22.25 0.33 -12.60
C ALA A 234 -21.23 -0.17 -11.57
N VAL A 235 -21.46 0.09 -10.28
CA VAL A 235 -20.62 -0.40 -9.17
C VAL A 235 -20.70 -1.92 -9.06
N SER A 236 -21.88 -2.54 -9.19
CA SER A 236 -22.00 -4.00 -9.13
C SER A 236 -21.32 -4.69 -10.31
N LEU A 237 -21.39 -4.12 -11.51
CA LEU A 237 -20.68 -4.65 -12.68
C LEU A 237 -19.17 -4.52 -12.52
N ALA A 238 -18.68 -3.36 -12.08
CA ALA A 238 -17.25 -3.15 -11.81
C ALA A 238 -16.72 -4.09 -10.72
N LEU A 239 -17.52 -4.37 -9.68
CA LEU A 239 -17.14 -5.30 -8.62
C LEU A 239 -17.08 -6.74 -9.14
N HIS A 240 -18.05 -7.15 -9.97
CA HIS A 240 -18.06 -8.47 -10.60
C HIS A 240 -16.87 -8.65 -11.56
N GLU A 241 -16.55 -7.63 -12.37
CA GLU A 241 -15.38 -7.62 -13.25
C GLU A 241 -14.08 -7.74 -12.45
N ALA A 242 -13.93 -6.95 -11.38
CA ALA A 242 -12.76 -7.03 -10.50
C ALA A 242 -12.63 -8.41 -9.80
N GLN A 243 -13.75 -9.06 -9.48
CA GLN A 243 -13.75 -10.42 -8.93
C GLN A 243 -13.28 -11.46 -9.96
N LEU A 244 -13.73 -11.35 -11.22
CA LEU A 244 -13.26 -12.22 -12.31
C LEU A 244 -11.77 -12.02 -12.57
N ASP A 245 -11.30 -10.78 -12.61
CA ASP A 245 -9.87 -10.47 -12.78
C ASP A 245 -9.02 -11.05 -11.65
N TYR A 246 -9.47 -10.89 -10.41
CA TYR A 246 -8.79 -11.48 -9.25
C TYR A 246 -8.73 -13.01 -9.35
N SER A 247 -9.85 -13.65 -9.70
CA SER A 247 -9.91 -15.10 -9.88
C SER A 247 -8.95 -15.57 -10.97
N ASN A 248 -8.90 -14.87 -12.11
CA ASN A 248 -7.99 -15.18 -13.22
C ASN A 248 -6.52 -15.05 -12.81
N VAL A 249 -6.16 -14.01 -12.05
CA VAL A 249 -4.79 -13.81 -11.56
C VAL A 249 -4.40 -14.93 -10.60
N VAL A 250 -5.30 -15.35 -9.71
CA VAL A 250 -5.04 -16.45 -8.76
C VAL A 250 -4.84 -17.77 -9.49
N GLU A 251 -5.70 -18.11 -10.44
CA GLU A 251 -5.56 -19.35 -11.24
C GLU A 251 -4.29 -19.33 -12.09
N HIS A 252 -3.96 -18.20 -12.72
CA HIS A 252 -2.71 -18.06 -13.46
C HIS A 252 -1.47 -18.23 -12.55
N MET A 253 -1.50 -17.64 -11.35
CA MET A 253 -0.42 -17.79 -10.37
C MET A 253 -0.27 -19.25 -9.91
N LYS A 254 -1.39 -19.94 -9.69
CA LYS A 254 -1.41 -21.36 -9.33
C LYS A 254 -0.80 -22.23 -10.42
N LEU A 255 -1.23 -22.04 -11.67
CA LEU A 255 -0.66 -22.75 -12.83
C LEU A 255 0.83 -22.47 -13.00
N GLU A 256 1.28 -21.23 -12.77
CA GLU A 256 2.70 -20.89 -12.84
C GLU A 256 3.52 -21.60 -11.73
N CYS A 257 2.97 -21.67 -10.51
CA CYS A 257 3.58 -22.42 -9.42
C CYS A 257 3.67 -23.92 -9.73
N GLU A 258 2.60 -24.51 -10.24
CA GLU A 258 2.58 -25.92 -10.67
C GLU A 258 3.60 -26.20 -11.78
N ARG A 259 3.69 -25.30 -12.77
CA ARG A 259 4.70 -25.38 -13.84
C ARG A 259 6.12 -25.36 -13.28
N ARG A 260 6.45 -24.39 -12.41
CA ARG A 260 7.78 -24.29 -11.78
C ARG A 260 8.10 -25.53 -10.93
N LEU A 261 7.11 -26.07 -10.23
CA LEU A 261 7.25 -27.29 -9.44
C LEU A 261 7.59 -28.49 -10.34
N ASN A 262 6.90 -28.62 -11.48
CA ASN A 262 7.15 -29.68 -12.45
C ASN A 262 8.53 -29.53 -13.13
N GLU A 263 8.94 -28.30 -13.48
CA GLU A 263 10.29 -28.01 -13.98
C GLU A 263 11.36 -28.41 -12.96
N TRP A 264 11.14 -28.09 -11.68
CA TRP A 264 12.07 -28.46 -10.61
C TRP A 264 12.15 -29.98 -10.43
N ARG A 265 11.00 -30.68 -10.41
CA ARG A 265 10.94 -32.16 -10.34
C ARG A 265 11.67 -32.79 -11.53
N HIS A 266 11.46 -32.25 -12.74
CA HIS A 266 12.15 -32.73 -13.93
C HIS A 266 13.67 -32.54 -13.83
N ALA A 267 14.11 -31.34 -13.45
CA ALA A 267 15.54 -31.06 -13.24
C ALA A 267 16.14 -31.96 -12.14
N GLU A 268 15.40 -32.27 -11.09
CA GLU A 268 15.86 -33.22 -10.07
C GLU A 268 15.99 -34.64 -10.63
N THR A 269 15.02 -35.11 -11.42
CA THR A 269 15.12 -36.42 -12.08
C THR A 269 16.29 -36.50 -13.06
N VAL A 270 16.59 -35.41 -13.76
CA VAL A 270 17.76 -35.33 -14.66
C VAL A 270 19.04 -35.42 -13.85
N ARG A 271 19.18 -34.62 -12.77
CA ARG A 271 20.35 -34.69 -11.88
C ARG A 271 20.55 -36.06 -11.24
N ALA A 272 19.46 -36.74 -10.86
CA ALA A 272 19.52 -38.09 -10.32
C ALA A 272 20.07 -39.08 -11.37
N LYS A 273 19.59 -39.00 -12.61
CA LYS A 273 20.09 -39.82 -13.72
C LYS A 273 21.55 -39.53 -14.09
N GLU A 274 21.95 -38.25 -14.08
CA GLU A 274 23.35 -37.86 -14.32
C GLU A 274 24.29 -38.40 -13.23
N LYS A 275 23.85 -38.42 -11.96
CA LYS A 275 24.61 -39.05 -10.87
C LYS A 275 24.71 -40.56 -11.06
N GLU A 276 23.61 -41.22 -11.43
CA GLU A 276 23.61 -42.66 -11.70
C GLU A 276 24.54 -43.01 -12.88
N SER A 277 24.48 -42.25 -13.98
CA SER A 277 25.38 -42.46 -15.11
C SER A 277 26.85 -42.22 -14.75
N ALA A 278 27.15 -41.20 -13.95
CA ALA A 278 28.53 -40.97 -13.48
C ALA A 278 29.05 -42.12 -12.61
N VAL A 279 28.20 -42.67 -11.73
CA VAL A 279 28.56 -43.84 -10.91
C VAL A 279 28.79 -45.08 -11.78
N ASP A 280 28.00 -45.28 -12.83
CA ASP A 280 28.17 -46.41 -13.74
C ASP A 280 29.43 -46.27 -14.62
N GLU A 281 29.75 -45.05 -15.05
CA GLU A 281 31.02 -44.73 -15.72
C GLU A 281 32.22 -45.00 -14.81
N ASP A 282 32.18 -44.59 -13.54
CA ASP A 282 33.22 -44.88 -12.56
C ASP A 282 33.37 -46.40 -12.34
N ARG A 283 32.26 -47.14 -12.21
CA ARG A 283 32.28 -48.61 -12.10
C ARG A 283 32.92 -49.25 -13.34
N TYR A 284 32.62 -48.74 -14.53
CA TYR A 284 33.23 -49.22 -15.76
C TYR A 284 34.73 -48.90 -15.80
N SER A 285 35.11 -47.68 -15.42
CA SER A 285 36.49 -47.22 -15.33
C SER A 285 37.32 -48.10 -14.39
N ILE A 286 36.83 -48.37 -13.17
CA ILE A 286 37.49 -49.26 -12.19
C ILE A 286 37.66 -50.68 -12.75
N ARG A 287 36.64 -51.24 -13.39
CA ARG A 287 36.74 -52.57 -14.02
C ARG A 287 37.80 -52.60 -15.12
N LEU A 288 37.87 -51.53 -15.92
CA LEU A 288 38.84 -51.40 -17.00
C LEU A 288 40.26 -51.25 -16.45
N GLU A 289 40.45 -50.43 -15.42
CA GLU A 289 41.73 -50.26 -14.74
C GLU A 289 42.20 -51.58 -14.11
N MET A 290 41.31 -52.32 -13.44
CA MET A 290 41.63 -53.63 -12.88
C MET A 290 42.05 -54.64 -13.96
N LYS A 291 41.35 -54.65 -15.11
CA LYS A 291 41.73 -55.47 -16.27
C LYS A 291 43.13 -55.09 -16.79
N HIS A 292 43.42 -53.80 -16.91
CA HIS A 292 44.74 -53.34 -17.33
C HIS A 292 45.83 -53.65 -16.30
N ALA A 293 45.55 -53.54 -15.00
CA ALA A 293 46.46 -53.90 -13.94
C ALA A 293 46.80 -55.40 -13.96
N LEU A 294 45.80 -56.26 -14.18
CA LEU A 294 46.00 -57.70 -14.39
C LEU A 294 46.85 -57.98 -15.64
N GLN A 295 46.58 -57.30 -16.75
CA GLN A 295 47.38 -57.45 -17.97
C GLN A 295 48.83 -56.98 -17.78
N ARG A 296 49.05 -55.85 -17.10
CA ARG A 296 50.41 -55.37 -16.75
C ARG A 296 51.14 -56.38 -15.89
N SER A 297 50.49 -56.89 -14.84
CA SER A 297 51.06 -57.94 -13.98
C SER A 297 51.45 -59.19 -14.77
N GLN A 298 50.62 -59.64 -15.72
CA GLN A 298 50.97 -60.78 -16.60
C GLN A 298 52.15 -60.47 -17.52
N ILE A 299 52.27 -59.24 -18.03
CA ILE A 299 53.41 -58.81 -18.83
C ILE A 299 54.66 -58.77 -17.96
N ASP A 300 54.60 -58.17 -16.78
CA ASP A 300 55.73 -58.08 -15.85
C ASP A 300 56.21 -59.47 -15.42
N GLN A 301 55.29 -60.41 -15.17
CA GLN A 301 55.63 -61.82 -14.92
C GLN A 301 56.32 -62.47 -16.12
N ARG A 302 55.85 -62.22 -17.34
CA ARG A 302 56.51 -62.73 -18.57
C ARG A 302 57.89 -62.11 -18.77
N VAL A 303 58.04 -60.81 -18.54
CA VAL A 303 59.32 -60.11 -18.63
C VAL A 303 60.28 -60.64 -17.58
N ALA A 304 59.86 -60.76 -16.32
CA ALA A 304 60.66 -61.34 -15.26
C ALA A 304 61.07 -62.79 -15.55
N PHE A 305 60.15 -63.59 -16.11
CA PHE A 305 60.45 -64.96 -16.54
C PHE A 305 61.47 -65.00 -17.68
N LEU A 306 61.30 -64.17 -18.71
CA LEU A 306 62.24 -64.07 -19.84
C LEU A 306 63.60 -63.54 -19.41
N GLN A 307 63.63 -62.62 -18.45
CA GLN A 307 64.85 -62.05 -17.90
C GLN A 307 65.59 -63.08 -17.02
N ALA A 308 64.88 -63.83 -16.19
CA ALA A 308 65.44 -64.98 -15.48
C ALA A 308 65.97 -66.04 -16.46
N GLN A 309 65.25 -66.33 -17.55
CA GLN A 309 65.71 -67.25 -18.60
C GLN A 309 66.96 -66.73 -19.33
N ALA A 310 67.06 -65.42 -19.57
CA ALA A 310 68.23 -64.76 -20.13
C ALA A 310 69.43 -64.84 -19.17
N ASP A 311 69.21 -64.63 -17.87
CA ASP A 311 70.26 -64.75 -16.84
C ASP A 311 70.77 -66.20 -16.72
N PHE A 312 69.91 -67.21 -16.92
CA PHE A 312 70.31 -68.62 -16.99
C PHE A 312 71.06 -68.99 -18.29
N THR A 313 70.85 -68.27 -19.39
CA THR A 313 71.53 -68.52 -20.68
C THR A 313 72.78 -67.66 -20.91
N ALA A 314 72.96 -66.58 -20.13
CA ALA A 314 74.13 -65.69 -20.15
C ALA A 314 75.45 -66.33 -19.66
N GLY A 315 75.43 -67.61 -19.24
CA GLY A 315 76.62 -68.40 -18.93
C GLY A 315 77.37 -68.99 -20.13
N THR A 316 76.87 -68.81 -21.36
CA THR A 316 77.56 -69.31 -22.59
C THR A 316 77.80 -68.15 -23.55
N PRO A 317 79.06 -67.79 -23.89
CA PRO A 317 79.33 -66.73 -24.84
C PRO A 317 79.09 -67.29 -26.25
N SER A 318 77.95 -66.95 -26.84
CA SER A 318 77.66 -67.22 -28.25
C SER A 318 77.53 -65.90 -29.01
N PRO A 319 78.41 -65.61 -29.98
CA PRO A 319 78.30 -64.42 -30.81
C PRO A 319 77.37 -64.75 -31.99
N ARG A 320 76.09 -64.38 -31.88
CA ARG A 320 75.20 -64.37 -33.06
C ARG A 320 74.31 -63.13 -33.07
N GLY A 321 74.69 -62.22 -33.98
CA GLY A 321 73.82 -61.53 -34.92
C GLY A 321 72.83 -60.50 -34.33
N PRO A 322 72.96 -59.20 -34.67
CA PRO A 322 71.85 -58.28 -34.46
C PRO A 322 70.74 -58.68 -35.43
N ALA A 323 69.63 -59.18 -34.89
CA ALA A 323 68.41 -59.32 -35.67
C ALA A 323 67.91 -57.91 -36.02
N GLU A 324 67.90 -57.60 -37.30
CA GLU A 324 67.29 -56.41 -37.88
C GLU A 324 65.81 -56.37 -37.50
N SER A 325 65.49 -55.59 -36.47
CA SER A 325 64.13 -55.18 -36.14
C SER A 325 63.89 -53.84 -36.83
N ASP A 326 63.23 -53.87 -37.99
CA ASP A 326 62.89 -52.71 -38.82
C ASP A 326 61.90 -51.72 -38.17
N PHE A 327 61.52 -51.91 -36.90
CA PHE A 327 60.94 -50.84 -36.10
C PHE A 327 62.05 -50.09 -35.39
N SER A 328 62.56 -49.03 -36.04
CA SER A 328 63.54 -48.14 -35.42
C SER A 328 63.02 -47.66 -34.07
N ILE A 329 63.81 -47.84 -33.02
CA ILE A 329 63.48 -47.37 -31.66
C ILE A 329 63.12 -45.88 -31.65
N GLY A 330 63.66 -45.09 -32.59
CA GLY A 330 63.32 -43.67 -32.79
C GLY A 330 61.90 -43.41 -33.30
N THR A 331 61.31 -44.26 -34.14
CA THR A 331 59.91 -44.08 -34.60
C THR A 331 58.89 -44.44 -33.54
N LEU A 332 59.18 -45.41 -32.66
CA LEU A 332 58.31 -45.74 -31.53
C LEU A 332 58.31 -44.63 -30.48
N ASP A 333 59.47 -44.04 -30.21
CA ASP A 333 59.62 -42.93 -29.27
C ASP A 333 58.87 -41.67 -29.78
N GLU A 334 58.95 -41.38 -31.08
CA GLU A 334 58.21 -40.27 -31.68
C GLU A 334 56.67 -40.45 -31.60
N VAL A 335 56.17 -41.69 -31.77
CA VAL A 335 54.75 -42.02 -31.60
C VAL A 335 54.32 -41.89 -30.14
N LEU A 336 55.15 -42.33 -29.19
CA LEU A 336 54.91 -42.19 -27.75
C LEU A 336 54.86 -40.71 -27.33
N VAL A 337 55.80 -39.89 -27.78
CA VAL A 337 55.81 -38.44 -27.50
C VAL A 337 54.58 -37.76 -28.12
N ARG A 338 54.21 -38.10 -29.37
CA ARG A 338 52.97 -37.59 -30.00
C ARG A 338 51.73 -37.99 -29.21
N MET A 339 51.62 -39.24 -28.77
CA MET A 339 50.48 -39.72 -27.98
C MET A 339 50.41 -39.04 -26.61
N GLN A 340 51.55 -38.84 -25.94
CA GLN A 340 51.62 -38.11 -24.67
C GLN A 340 51.24 -36.64 -24.83
N LEU A 341 51.72 -35.97 -25.88
CA LEU A 341 51.33 -34.60 -26.20
C LEU A 341 49.83 -34.48 -26.49
N GLU A 342 49.25 -35.44 -27.20
CA GLU A 342 47.81 -35.44 -27.48
C GLU A 342 46.97 -35.73 -26.22
N GLN A 343 47.45 -36.59 -25.32
CA GLN A 343 46.85 -36.78 -23.99
C GLN A 343 46.91 -35.51 -23.13
N VAL A 344 48.03 -34.76 -23.17
CA VAL A 344 48.13 -33.47 -22.47
C VAL A 344 47.20 -32.44 -23.10
N ARG A 345 47.08 -32.42 -24.43
CA ARG A 345 46.18 -31.51 -25.17
C ARG A 345 44.71 -31.76 -24.80
N THR A 346 44.27 -33.01 -24.83
CA THR A 346 42.90 -33.41 -24.47
C THR A 346 42.58 -33.09 -23.02
N ARG A 347 43.48 -33.40 -22.08
CA ARG A 347 43.31 -33.03 -20.65
C ARG A 347 43.21 -31.52 -20.44
N ARG A 348 44.04 -30.73 -21.13
CA ARG A 348 43.98 -29.26 -21.07
C ARG A 348 42.66 -28.72 -21.64
N PHE A 349 42.15 -29.32 -22.71
CA PHE A 349 40.88 -28.93 -23.30
C PHE A 349 39.69 -29.25 -22.38
N GLU A 350 39.67 -30.44 -21.76
CA GLU A 350 38.64 -30.80 -20.78
C GLU A 350 38.72 -29.94 -19.50
N ALA A 351 39.93 -29.62 -19.02
CA ALA A 351 40.13 -28.67 -17.93
C ALA A 351 39.61 -27.27 -18.27
N LEU A 352 39.79 -26.81 -19.51
CA LEU A 352 39.26 -25.53 -19.97
C LEU A 352 37.72 -25.56 -20.04
N LYS A 353 37.14 -26.64 -20.57
CA LYS A 353 35.69 -26.82 -20.66
C LYS A 353 35.03 -26.82 -19.27
N THR A 354 35.61 -27.56 -18.32
CA THR A 354 35.13 -27.59 -16.93
C THR A 354 35.28 -26.23 -16.26
N ALA A 355 36.39 -25.52 -16.45
CA ALA A 355 36.56 -24.16 -15.93
C ALA A 355 35.52 -23.17 -16.49
N LEU A 356 35.19 -23.27 -17.78
CA LEU A 356 34.14 -22.46 -18.41
C LEU A 356 32.75 -22.78 -17.86
N LEU A 357 32.42 -24.06 -17.65
CA LEU A 357 31.16 -24.49 -17.03
C LEU A 357 31.04 -23.97 -15.59
N ILE A 358 32.11 -24.05 -14.79
CA ILE A 358 32.14 -23.51 -13.42
C ILE A 358 31.93 -21.99 -13.45
N ARG A 359 32.62 -21.28 -14.35
CA ARG A 359 32.44 -19.84 -14.51
C ARG A 359 31.00 -19.49 -14.88
N HIS A 360 30.40 -20.22 -15.82
CA HIS A 360 29.02 -19.98 -16.23
C HIS A 360 28.03 -20.27 -15.09
N ALA A 361 28.23 -21.36 -14.35
CA ALA A 361 27.41 -21.68 -13.18
C ALA A 361 27.48 -20.59 -12.10
N LYS A 362 28.68 -20.07 -11.80
CA LYS A 362 28.87 -18.95 -10.86
C LYS A 362 28.17 -17.68 -11.32
N LEU A 363 28.28 -17.33 -12.61
CA LEU A 363 27.59 -16.16 -13.17
C LEU A 363 26.06 -16.32 -13.12
N ASN A 364 25.54 -17.50 -13.44
CA ASN A 364 24.11 -17.79 -13.37
C ASN A 364 23.60 -17.74 -11.92
N GLN A 365 24.38 -18.23 -10.96
CA GLN A 365 24.04 -18.12 -9.54
C GLN A 365 24.00 -16.65 -9.08
N ALA A 366 25.03 -15.87 -9.39
CA ALA A 366 25.05 -14.45 -9.07
C ALA A 366 23.88 -13.68 -9.70
N ALA A 367 23.54 -13.98 -10.96
CA ALA A 367 22.39 -13.40 -11.64
C ALA A 367 21.06 -13.75 -10.94
N LYS A 368 20.88 -15.01 -10.52
CA LYS A 368 19.69 -15.45 -9.75
C LYS A 368 19.60 -14.73 -8.40
N GLU A 369 20.72 -14.58 -7.69
CA GLU A 369 20.76 -13.88 -6.41
C GLU A 369 20.40 -12.40 -6.57
N LEU A 370 20.96 -11.72 -7.57
CA LEU A 370 20.61 -10.32 -7.88
C LEU A 370 19.13 -10.19 -8.26
N PHE A 371 18.60 -11.10 -9.06
CA PHE A 371 17.19 -11.10 -9.43
C PHE A 371 16.27 -11.30 -8.20
N CYS A 372 16.61 -12.21 -7.30
CA CYS A 372 15.87 -12.41 -6.06
C CYS A 372 15.91 -11.16 -5.17
N ARG A 373 17.08 -10.53 -5.01
CA ARG A 373 17.22 -9.26 -4.25
C ARG A 373 16.37 -8.15 -4.85
N TRP A 374 16.42 -7.97 -6.17
CA TRP A 374 15.59 -7.00 -6.88
C TRP A 374 14.10 -7.26 -6.67
N LYS A 375 13.66 -8.51 -6.77
CA LYS A 375 12.25 -8.89 -6.56
C LYS A 375 11.77 -8.54 -5.15
N ILE A 376 12.59 -8.83 -4.13
CA ILE A 376 12.28 -8.50 -2.73
C ILE A 376 12.23 -6.98 -2.53
N GLN A 377 13.18 -6.23 -3.12
CA GLN A 377 13.20 -4.78 -3.03
C GLN A 377 12.00 -4.14 -3.73
N ALA A 378 11.60 -4.66 -4.89
CA ALA A 378 10.41 -4.23 -5.62
C ALA A 378 9.12 -4.51 -4.83
N SER A 379 9.01 -5.67 -4.18
CA SER A 379 7.85 -5.96 -3.32
C SER A 379 7.82 -5.06 -2.08
N ASN A 380 8.96 -4.84 -1.43
CA ASN A 380 9.04 -4.00 -0.24
C ASN A 380 8.69 -2.54 -0.56
N THR A 381 9.19 -2.00 -1.67
CA THR A 381 8.84 -0.65 -2.12
C THR A 381 7.36 -0.52 -2.48
N ARG A 382 6.76 -1.54 -3.10
CA ARG A 382 5.31 -1.59 -3.35
C ARG A 382 4.51 -1.58 -2.05
N ILE A 383 4.89 -2.39 -1.06
CA ILE A 383 4.23 -2.45 0.26
C ILE A 383 4.36 -1.11 0.99
N LEU A 384 5.55 -0.50 0.99
CA LEU A 384 5.76 0.81 1.61
C LEU A 384 4.89 1.90 0.97
N ARG A 385 4.76 1.92 -0.37
CA ARG A 385 3.85 2.85 -1.06
C ARG A 385 2.40 2.62 -0.69
N LEU A 386 1.96 1.36 -0.63
CA LEU A 386 0.59 1.02 -0.20
C LEU A 386 0.34 1.49 1.24
N ASN A 387 1.28 1.24 2.15
CA ASN A 387 1.18 1.69 3.53
C ASN A 387 1.11 3.21 3.65
N ALA A 388 1.91 3.95 2.86
CA ALA A 388 1.84 5.40 2.81
C ALA A 388 0.46 5.90 2.36
N VAL A 389 -0.12 5.29 1.31
CA VAL A 389 -1.48 5.61 0.84
C VAL A 389 -2.52 5.32 1.92
N LEU A 390 -2.43 4.17 2.60
CA LEU A 390 -3.33 3.82 3.70
C LEU A 390 -3.22 4.78 4.89
N HIS A 391 -2.01 5.20 5.24
CA HIS A 391 -1.79 6.21 6.28
C HIS A 391 -2.40 7.56 5.89
N MET A 392 -2.20 8.02 4.65
CA MET A 392 -2.81 9.25 4.16
C MET A 392 -4.34 9.17 4.14
N HIS A 393 -4.90 8.03 3.75
CA HIS A 393 -6.33 7.78 3.79
C HIS A 393 -6.88 7.85 5.23
N ARG A 394 -6.20 7.25 6.21
CA ARG A 394 -6.58 7.35 7.63
C ARG A 394 -6.54 8.80 8.12
N ILE A 395 -5.51 9.56 7.77
CA ILE A 395 -5.41 10.99 8.12
C ILE A 395 -6.59 11.77 7.52
N ALA A 396 -6.90 11.54 6.24
CA ALA A 396 -8.03 12.18 5.57
C ALA A 396 -9.37 11.85 6.23
N LEU A 397 -9.59 10.59 6.63
CA LEU A 397 -10.78 10.18 7.39
C LEU A 397 -10.87 10.88 8.75
N HIS A 398 -9.75 10.98 9.49
CA HIS A 398 -9.71 11.70 10.76
C HIS A 398 -10.00 13.19 10.59
N LEU A 399 -9.47 13.83 9.54
CA LEU A 399 -9.78 15.23 9.23
C LEU A 399 -11.28 15.42 8.92
N LYS A 400 -11.87 14.54 8.10
CA LYS A 400 -13.31 14.58 7.80
C LYS A 400 -14.16 14.37 9.06
N SER A 401 -13.74 13.46 9.96
CA SER A 401 -14.41 13.25 11.25
C SER A 401 -14.33 14.49 12.15
N ARG A 402 -13.15 15.13 12.26
CA ARG A 402 -12.98 16.38 13.01
C ARG A 402 -13.83 17.52 12.45
N GLN A 403 -13.95 17.63 11.13
CA GLN A 403 -14.84 18.61 10.49
C GLN A 403 -16.30 18.37 10.88
N LYS A 404 -16.78 17.13 10.80
CA LYS A 404 -18.14 16.77 11.24
C LYS A 404 -18.36 17.10 12.72
N LEU A 405 -17.39 16.81 13.59
CA LEU A 405 -17.46 17.14 15.01
C LEU A 405 -17.51 18.66 15.23
N SER A 406 -16.76 19.44 14.46
CA SER A 406 -16.82 20.92 14.51
C SER A 406 -18.21 21.44 14.12
N CYS A 407 -18.81 20.91 13.05
CA CYS A 407 -20.17 21.27 12.66
C CYS A 407 -21.20 20.88 13.74
N PHE A 408 -21.06 19.70 14.34
CA PHE A 408 -21.92 19.26 15.43
C PHE A 408 -21.80 20.15 16.67
N ASN A 409 -20.58 20.55 17.03
CA ASN A 409 -20.37 21.48 18.14
C ASN A 409 -20.98 22.86 17.86
N LYS A 410 -20.82 23.40 16.65
CA LYS A 410 -21.47 24.65 16.25
C LYS A 410 -22.99 24.57 16.35
N TRP A 411 -23.58 23.48 15.84
CA TRP A 411 -25.02 23.23 15.96
C TRP A 411 -25.45 23.16 17.44
N ARG A 412 -24.71 22.41 18.27
CA ARG A 412 -25.00 22.29 19.70
C ARG A 412 -24.96 23.63 20.41
N ASP A 413 -24.00 24.49 20.07
CA ASP A 413 -23.87 25.82 20.67
C ASP A 413 -25.02 26.74 20.23
N GLN A 414 -25.45 26.66 18.96
CA GLN A 414 -26.64 27.36 18.47
C GLN A 414 -27.92 26.91 19.19
N VAL A 415 -28.09 25.60 19.41
CA VAL A 415 -29.24 25.06 20.17
C VAL A 415 -29.24 25.58 21.60
N ARG A 416 -28.07 25.64 22.27
CA ARG A 416 -27.93 26.21 23.61
C ARG A 416 -28.29 27.69 23.65
N GLN A 417 -27.85 28.47 22.65
CA GLN A 417 -28.22 29.89 22.54
C GLN A 417 -29.73 30.06 22.35
N LEU A 418 -30.35 29.25 21.49
CA LEU A 418 -31.81 29.24 21.29
C LEU A 418 -32.56 28.92 22.59
N GLN A 419 -32.10 27.92 23.34
CA GLN A 419 -32.68 27.59 24.66
C GLN A 419 -32.54 28.76 25.63
N ALA A 420 -31.36 29.38 25.72
CA ALA A 420 -31.14 30.55 26.57
C ALA A 420 -32.05 31.73 26.20
N HIS A 421 -32.20 32.03 24.90
CA HIS A 421 -33.13 33.06 24.43
C HIS A 421 -34.59 32.73 24.74
N THR A 422 -34.96 31.45 24.64
CA THR A 422 -36.33 31.01 24.97
C THR A 422 -36.61 31.21 26.47
N PHE A 423 -35.67 30.83 27.35
CA PHE A 423 -35.79 31.07 28.78
C PHE A 423 -35.83 32.57 29.11
N GLN A 424 -35.00 33.38 28.45
CA GLN A 424 -35.01 34.83 28.60
C GLN A 424 -36.36 35.43 28.19
N ALA A 425 -36.92 35.00 27.05
CA ALA A 425 -38.22 35.46 26.58
C ALA A 425 -39.35 35.08 27.55
N GLN A 426 -39.31 33.86 28.10
CA GLN A 426 -40.26 33.43 29.13
C GLN A 426 -40.14 34.27 30.42
N ALA A 427 -38.91 34.50 30.90
CA ALA A 427 -38.66 35.34 32.08
C ALA A 427 -39.15 36.77 31.88
N LEU A 428 -38.85 37.39 30.73
CA LEU A 428 -39.33 38.73 30.38
C LEU A 428 -40.85 38.78 30.27
N SER A 429 -41.49 37.75 29.71
CA SER A 429 -42.95 37.63 29.68
C SER A 429 -43.53 37.59 31.10
N CYS A 430 -42.93 36.80 32.00
CA CYS A 430 -43.36 36.73 33.40
C CYS A 430 -43.19 38.08 34.12
N TRP A 431 -42.05 38.75 33.95
CA TRP A 431 -41.82 40.09 34.52
C TRP A 431 -42.79 41.13 33.97
N ASN A 432 -43.04 41.13 32.66
CA ASN A 432 -44.02 42.04 32.05
C ASN A 432 -45.43 41.81 32.61
N ARG A 433 -45.83 40.54 32.83
CA ARG A 433 -47.10 40.22 33.50
C ARG A 433 -47.13 40.73 34.94
N MET A 434 -46.06 40.55 35.70
CA MET A 434 -45.96 41.04 37.09
C MET A 434 -46.05 42.57 37.16
N ILE A 435 -45.31 43.28 36.31
CA ILE A 435 -45.38 44.75 36.19
C ILE A 435 -46.77 45.20 35.77
N ALA A 436 -47.43 44.49 34.84
CA ALA A 436 -48.80 44.80 34.45
C ALA A 436 -49.77 44.67 35.63
N VAL A 437 -49.64 43.60 36.44
CA VAL A 437 -50.44 43.43 37.67
C VAL A 437 -50.18 44.55 38.66
N GLU A 438 -48.92 44.94 38.90
CA GLU A 438 -48.59 46.07 39.78
C GLU A 438 -49.17 47.39 39.28
N ARG A 439 -49.11 47.64 37.96
CA ARG A 439 -49.71 48.83 37.35
C ARG A 439 -51.22 48.86 37.54
N ILE A 440 -51.89 47.72 37.30
CA ILE A 440 -53.34 47.59 37.52
C ILE A 440 -53.67 47.82 39.00
N SER A 441 -52.92 47.21 39.94
CA SER A 441 -53.10 47.42 41.38
C SER A 441 -52.98 48.89 41.75
N ARG A 442 -51.93 49.60 41.29
CA ARG A 442 -51.77 51.04 41.56
C ARG A 442 -52.91 51.87 40.99
N VAL A 443 -53.44 51.54 39.81
CA VAL A 443 -54.61 52.23 39.25
C VAL A 443 -55.84 51.97 40.12
N ILE A 444 -56.04 50.73 40.60
CA ILE A 444 -57.12 50.39 41.54
C ILE A 444 -56.95 51.15 42.86
N ASP A 445 -55.75 51.19 43.43
CA ASP A 445 -55.46 51.93 44.67
C ASP A 445 -55.70 53.44 44.48
N GLN A 446 -55.25 54.02 43.35
CA GLN A 446 -55.49 55.43 43.04
C GLN A 446 -56.98 55.73 42.85
N THR A 447 -57.72 54.87 42.15
CA THR A 447 -59.16 55.04 41.92
C THR A 447 -59.98 54.81 43.18
N THR A 448 -59.62 53.85 44.03
CA THR A 448 -60.28 53.59 45.32
C THR A 448 -59.99 54.68 46.35
N VAL A 449 -58.75 55.19 46.43
CA VAL A 449 -58.42 56.36 47.27
C VAL A 449 -59.15 57.61 46.78
N ARG A 450 -59.16 57.88 45.47
CA ARG A 450 -59.90 59.03 44.89
C ARG A 450 -61.41 58.90 45.05
N SER A 451 -61.94 57.68 44.99
CA SER A 451 -63.34 57.36 45.31
C SER A 451 -63.63 57.55 46.80
N ALA A 452 -62.75 57.12 47.71
CA ALA A 452 -62.89 57.36 49.14
C ALA A 452 -62.88 58.86 49.50
N TYR A 453 -62.06 59.67 48.82
CA TYR A 453 -62.10 61.13 48.94
C TYR A 453 -63.41 61.75 48.37
N LEU A 454 -64.00 61.17 47.32
CA LEU A 454 -65.30 61.60 46.80
C LEU A 454 -66.48 61.13 47.67
N PHE A 455 -66.36 59.96 48.32
CA PHE A 455 -67.37 59.42 49.24
C PHE A 455 -67.34 60.06 50.62
N CYS A 456 -66.23 60.67 51.04
CA CYS A 456 -66.15 61.45 52.29
C CYS A 456 -66.73 62.86 52.16
N SER A 457 -67.22 63.26 50.98
CA SER A 457 -67.79 64.59 50.73
C SER A 457 -69.28 64.59 50.35
N CYS A 458 -69.98 63.46 50.51
CA CYS A 458 -71.42 63.37 50.25
C CYS A 458 -72.13 62.64 51.41
N ASP A 459 -72.78 63.42 52.28
CA ASP A 459 -73.77 62.95 53.24
C ASP A 459 -74.94 62.26 52.50
N ASN A 460 -75.02 60.92 52.55
CA ASN A 460 -76.27 60.15 52.55
C ASN A 460 -76.02 58.62 52.63
N PRO A 461 -76.38 57.93 53.73
CA PRO A 461 -75.94 56.56 53.99
C PRO A 461 -76.87 55.44 53.50
N ILE A 462 -77.83 55.67 52.59
CA ILE A 462 -78.88 54.65 52.30
C ILE A 462 -78.84 54.05 50.88
N ASN A 463 -78.10 54.61 49.92
CA ASN A 463 -78.07 54.08 48.54
C ASN A 463 -76.74 53.43 48.10
N ILE A 464 -75.79 53.26 49.02
CA ILE A 464 -74.42 52.83 48.69
C ILE A 464 -74.27 51.28 48.72
N THR A 465 -75.08 50.57 49.51
CA THR A 465 -75.00 49.11 49.64
C THR A 465 -75.50 48.33 48.42
N ARG A 466 -76.39 48.91 47.60
CA ARG A 466 -76.91 48.24 46.38
C ARG A 466 -76.04 48.43 45.14
N LYS A 467 -75.27 49.53 45.06
CA LYS A 467 -74.33 49.78 43.95
C LYS A 467 -72.97 49.13 44.16
N LEU A 468 -72.53 48.93 45.42
CA LEU A 468 -71.29 48.21 45.70
C LEU A 468 -71.41 46.70 45.46
N SER A 469 -72.57 46.07 45.72
CA SER A 469 -72.75 44.63 45.46
C SER A 469 -72.79 44.27 43.98
N THR A 470 -73.27 45.18 43.12
CA THR A 470 -73.31 44.99 41.66
C THR A 470 -71.94 45.22 41.03
N VAL A 471 -71.19 46.25 41.45
CA VAL A 471 -69.84 46.51 40.91
C VAL A 471 -68.80 45.50 41.42
N LEU A 472 -68.88 45.04 42.67
CA LEU A 472 -68.02 43.95 43.18
C LEU A 472 -68.40 42.58 42.60
N GLY A 473 -69.67 42.36 42.26
CA GLY A 473 -70.14 41.15 41.58
C GLY A 473 -69.62 41.03 40.14
N GLU A 474 -69.60 42.14 39.39
CA GLU A 474 -69.08 42.16 38.01
C GLU A 474 -67.54 42.16 37.96
N ALA A 475 -66.87 42.85 38.88
CA ALA A 475 -65.40 42.84 38.95
C ALA A 475 -64.82 41.47 39.33
N ASN A 476 -65.47 40.74 40.26
CA ASN A 476 -65.04 39.39 40.63
C ASN A 476 -65.34 38.35 39.53
N SER A 477 -66.39 38.53 38.73
CA SER A 477 -66.70 37.65 37.59
C SER A 477 -65.66 37.76 36.45
N ILE A 478 -65.17 38.97 36.18
CA ILE A 478 -64.17 39.21 35.12
C ILE A 478 -62.77 38.73 35.56
N VAL A 479 -62.41 38.89 36.83
CA VAL A 479 -61.12 38.41 37.36
C VAL A 479 -61.09 36.87 37.46
N PHE A 480 -62.17 36.21 37.89
CA PHE A 480 -62.18 34.75 38.01
C PHE A 480 -62.36 34.01 36.66
N SER A 481 -63.06 34.58 35.69
CA SER A 481 -63.25 33.91 34.37
C SER A 481 -62.04 34.08 33.43
N SER A 482 -61.27 35.16 33.56
CA SER A 482 -60.12 35.44 32.67
C SER A 482 -58.76 35.00 33.25
N VAL A 483 -58.57 35.08 34.57
CA VAL A 483 -57.23 34.89 35.17
C VAL A 483 -57.00 33.45 35.65
N ALA A 484 -58.04 32.76 36.11
CA ALA A 484 -57.92 31.37 36.59
C ALA A 484 -57.47 30.37 35.50
N PRO A 485 -57.94 30.43 34.24
CA PRO A 485 -57.46 29.52 33.19
C PRO A 485 -56.00 29.81 32.76
N ALA A 486 -55.55 31.05 32.90
CA ALA A 486 -54.21 31.48 32.51
C ALA A 486 -53.14 31.08 33.55
N ILE A 487 -53.49 31.03 34.84
CA ILE A 487 -52.62 30.53 35.91
C ILE A 487 -52.55 29.00 35.88
N PHE A 488 -53.66 28.30 35.61
CA PHE A 488 -53.67 26.83 35.52
C PHE A 488 -52.87 26.29 34.32
N ARG A 489 -52.71 27.07 33.23
CA ARG A 489 -51.83 26.73 32.10
C ARG A 489 -50.35 27.07 32.32
N ALA A 490 -50.01 27.82 33.37
CA ALA A 490 -48.63 28.20 33.67
C ALA A 490 -47.96 27.29 34.71
N ILE A 491 -48.74 26.44 35.40
CA ILE A 491 -48.27 25.51 36.45
C ILE A 491 -48.13 24.07 35.91
N ARG A 492 -48.55 23.81 34.67
CA ARG A 492 -48.35 22.54 33.95
C ARG A 492 -47.36 22.75 32.83
#